data_AF-A0A7S1K9U5-F1
#
_entry.id   AF-A0A7S1K9U5-F1
#
_cell.length_a   1.000
_cell.length_b   1.000
_cell.length_c   1.000
_cell.angle_alpha   90.00
_cell.angle_beta   90.00
_cell.angle_gamma   90.00
#
_symmetry.space_group_name_H-M   'P 1'
#
loop_
_entity.id
_entity.type
_entity.pdbx_description
1 polymer ?
#
loop_
_entity_poly.entity_id
_entity_poly.type
_entity_poly.pdbx_seq_one_letter_code
_entity_poly.pdbx_strand_id
1 'polypeptide(L)'
;MRIQRKFDGFNAHVVSYGPCQFPTLGFIVERWDTIESFVPENFWAIKVVIKKRDTSRNNQLVPVDFSWDRNRLFDKPTVELLHEMCVEEGRATVVNVTHSPATKYKPLPLSTVDMTKFVSRRFRISSHRCMSIAEALYNRGLLSYPRTETNKFPPTMDLPALVAGHTGHSQWGQYAQHLGNGGFSAPRGGNRDDQAHPPIHPVKCAERNEMQNNDEWRIYEFVVRHFLACCSEDARGAKTVVEIQLGGEGFHANGLIVHEKNYLDIYTYDTWTGTQLPPFEANEQCTPTSIDLTEGQTQPPPLLSEADLIEKMDRHGIGTDATMHEHIKTVQDRQYAQQDAQGAFRPTDLGVGLVKGLQVYANQGIDLSKPDVRAMM
;
A
#
# COMPACT_ATOMS: atom_id res chain seq x y z
N MET A 1 36.67 -14.28 -15.66
CA MET A 1 38.10 -14.04 -15.34
C MET A 1 38.22 -13.93 -13.82
N ARG A 2 38.95 -14.83 -13.13
CA ARG A 2 39.00 -14.85 -11.65
C ARG A 2 40.00 -13.82 -11.11
N ILE A 3 39.50 -12.68 -10.61
CA ILE A 3 40.28 -11.59 -9.99
C ILE A 3 40.61 -11.95 -8.53
N GLN A 4 41.21 -13.12 -8.29
CA GLN A 4 41.32 -13.68 -6.93
C GLN A 4 42.70 -13.54 -6.27
N ARG A 5 43.73 -13.06 -6.98
CA ARG A 5 45.13 -13.12 -6.50
C ARG A 5 45.74 -11.81 -6.01
N LYS A 6 44.96 -10.74 -5.77
CA LYS A 6 45.52 -9.45 -5.33
C LYS A 6 45.10 -8.94 -3.94
N PHE A 7 44.25 -9.66 -3.20
CA PHE A 7 43.76 -9.20 -1.90
C PHE A 7 43.66 -10.35 -0.90
N ASP A 8 44.69 -10.54 -0.08
CA ASP A 8 44.65 -11.45 1.06
C ASP A 8 43.78 -10.85 2.19
N GLY A 9 42.81 -11.61 2.68
CA GLY A 9 41.85 -11.18 3.72
C GLY A 9 40.39 -11.08 3.29
N PHE A 10 40.09 -11.19 1.98
CA PHE A 10 38.71 -11.39 1.54
C PHE A 10 38.30 -12.84 1.79
N ASN A 11 37.48 -13.08 2.82
CA ASN A 11 36.71 -14.32 2.91
C ASN A 11 36.04 -14.56 1.56
N ALA A 12 36.25 -15.74 0.97
CA ALA A 12 35.98 -16.07 -0.42
C ALA A 12 34.48 -16.10 -0.76
N HIS A 13 33.84 -14.93 -0.77
CA HIS A 13 32.47 -14.77 -1.24
C HIS A 13 32.48 -14.51 -2.75
N VAL A 14 31.83 -15.40 -3.51
CA VAL A 14 31.73 -15.30 -4.96
C VAL A 14 30.91 -14.08 -5.33
N VAL A 15 31.56 -13.09 -5.93
CA VAL A 15 30.89 -11.97 -6.63
C VAL A 15 30.24 -12.53 -7.89
N SER A 16 28.93 -12.34 -8.02
CA SER A 16 28.09 -12.84 -9.10
C SER A 16 27.30 -11.71 -9.75
N TYR A 17 27.08 -11.82 -11.05
CA TYR A 17 26.18 -10.96 -11.80
C TYR A 17 24.99 -11.79 -12.29
N GLY A 18 23.80 -11.18 -12.30
CA GLY A 18 22.59 -11.77 -12.88
C GLY A 18 21.75 -10.69 -13.55
N PRO A 19 21.21 -10.92 -14.76
CA PRO A 19 20.54 -9.88 -15.56
C PRO A 19 19.27 -9.34 -14.92
N CYS A 20 18.60 -10.11 -14.04
CA CYS A 20 17.47 -9.60 -13.24
C CYS A 20 17.90 -9.20 -11.82
N GLN A 21 18.82 -9.96 -11.22
CA GLN A 21 19.36 -9.69 -9.88
C GLN A 21 19.99 -8.29 -9.80
N PHE A 22 20.70 -7.88 -10.84
CA PHE A 22 21.47 -6.65 -10.83
C PHE A 22 20.58 -5.39 -10.89
N PRO A 23 19.56 -5.29 -11.75
CA PRO A 23 18.54 -4.25 -11.66
C PRO A 23 17.74 -4.25 -10.34
N THR A 24 17.47 -5.42 -9.76
CA THR A 24 16.84 -5.51 -8.42
C THR A 24 17.72 -4.84 -7.35
N LEU A 25 19.03 -5.08 -7.36
CA LEU A 25 19.97 -4.35 -6.50
C LEU A 25 20.04 -2.86 -6.86
N GLY A 26 19.97 -2.53 -8.15
CA GLY A 26 19.91 -1.16 -8.66
C GLY A 26 18.82 -0.32 -8.01
N PHE A 27 17.60 -0.84 -7.86
CA PHE A 27 16.52 -0.13 -7.15
C PHE A 27 16.85 0.18 -5.69
N ILE A 28 17.55 -0.72 -4.99
CA ILE A 28 17.94 -0.53 -3.58
C ILE A 28 19.00 0.56 -3.49
N VAL A 29 20.03 0.51 -4.35
CA VAL A 29 21.11 1.51 -4.38
C VAL A 29 20.60 2.87 -4.83
N GLU A 30 19.70 2.94 -5.81
CA GLU A 30 19.06 4.19 -6.25
C GLU A 30 18.28 4.85 -5.12
N ARG A 31 17.50 4.07 -4.35
CA ARG A 31 16.80 4.60 -3.17
C ARG A 31 17.79 5.08 -2.12
N TRP A 32 18.86 4.33 -1.88
CA TRP A 32 19.91 4.71 -0.93
C TRP A 32 20.56 6.04 -1.32
N ASP A 33 20.99 6.18 -2.57
CA ASP A 33 21.59 7.42 -3.08
C ASP A 33 20.62 8.60 -2.99
N THR A 34 19.33 8.38 -3.26
CA THR A 34 18.28 9.41 -3.11
C THR A 34 18.17 9.91 -1.66
N ILE A 35 18.32 9.02 -0.69
CA ILE A 35 18.27 9.37 0.75
C ILE A 35 19.53 10.13 1.15
N GLU A 36 20.70 9.63 0.75
CA GLU A 36 22.00 10.24 1.08
C GLU A 36 22.17 11.63 0.46
N SER A 37 21.64 11.86 -0.74
CA SER A 37 21.69 13.16 -1.41
C SER A 37 20.53 14.09 -1.04
N PHE A 38 19.62 13.68 -0.16
CA PHE A 38 18.44 14.47 0.17
C PHE A 38 18.80 15.67 1.04
N VAL A 39 18.39 16.87 0.62
CA VAL A 39 18.53 18.09 1.39
C VAL A 39 17.14 18.48 1.92
N PRO A 40 16.89 18.40 3.24
CA PRO A 40 15.61 18.80 3.81
C PRO A 40 15.34 20.30 3.61
N GLU A 41 14.11 20.62 3.22
CA GLU A 41 13.63 21.99 3.07
C GLU A 41 12.52 22.26 4.10
N ASN A 42 12.58 23.43 4.74
CA ASN A 42 11.51 23.88 5.63
C ASN A 42 10.33 24.37 4.79
N PHE A 43 9.13 24.10 5.28
CA PHE A 43 7.88 24.57 4.68
C PHE A 43 6.94 25.06 5.76
N TRP A 44 6.01 25.93 5.36
CA TRP A 44 5.00 26.51 6.23
C TRP A 44 3.61 26.33 5.63
N ALA A 45 2.62 26.17 6.50
CA ALA A 45 1.22 26.02 6.12
C ALA A 45 0.32 26.71 7.15
N ILE A 46 -0.83 27.19 6.69
CA ILE A 46 -1.84 27.78 7.57
C ILE A 46 -2.84 26.68 7.98
N LYS A 47 -3.12 26.55 9.26
CA LYS A 47 -4.15 25.64 9.79
C LYS A 47 -5.25 26.45 10.43
N VAL A 48 -6.49 26.22 10.00
CA VAL A 48 -7.67 26.87 10.57
C VAL A 48 -8.48 25.84 11.35
N VAL A 49 -8.86 26.16 12.59
CA VAL A 49 -9.74 25.33 13.40
C VAL A 49 -11.01 26.08 13.72
N ILE A 50 -12.18 25.51 13.42
CA ILE A 50 -13.48 26.06 13.79
C ILE A 50 -14.19 25.08 14.72
N LYS A 51 -14.52 25.52 15.95
CA LYS A 51 -15.40 24.76 16.83
C LYS A 51 -16.85 25.02 16.46
N LYS A 52 -17.56 23.94 16.14
CA LYS A 52 -18.96 24.01 15.74
C LYS A 52 -19.84 23.10 16.57
N ARG A 53 -21.06 23.57 16.86
CA ARG A 53 -22.05 22.74 17.56
C ARG A 53 -22.56 21.66 16.63
N ASP A 54 -22.53 20.42 17.10
CA ASP A 54 -23.01 19.27 16.37
C ASP A 54 -24.33 18.77 16.98
N THR A 55 -25.43 19.00 16.27
CA THR A 55 -26.77 18.58 16.67
C THR A 55 -26.91 17.06 16.74
N SER A 56 -26.10 16.31 15.99
CA SER A 56 -26.07 14.84 16.04
C SER A 56 -25.33 14.29 17.27
N ARG A 57 -24.55 15.13 17.96
CA ARG A 57 -23.77 14.79 19.16
C ARG A 57 -24.21 15.60 20.37
N ASN A 58 -25.51 15.61 20.66
CA ASN A 58 -26.08 16.32 21.81
C ASN A 58 -25.65 17.80 21.91
N ASN A 59 -25.50 18.47 20.75
CA ASN A 59 -25.12 19.87 20.65
C ASN A 59 -23.72 20.21 21.21
N GLN A 60 -22.83 19.21 21.27
CA GLN A 60 -21.44 19.37 21.69
C GLN A 60 -20.66 20.27 20.70
N LEU A 61 -19.75 21.09 21.22
CA LEU A 61 -18.77 21.82 20.41
C LEU A 61 -17.67 20.86 19.94
N VAL A 62 -17.61 20.63 18.63
CA VAL A 62 -16.63 19.76 17.98
C VAL A 62 -15.63 20.63 17.22
N PRO A 63 -14.31 20.49 17.43
CA PRO A 63 -13.31 21.15 16.61
C PRO A 63 -13.26 20.51 15.23
N VAL A 64 -13.25 21.34 14.19
CA VAL A 64 -13.08 20.93 12.80
C VAL A 64 -11.80 21.58 12.27
N ASP A 65 -10.86 20.74 11.84
CA ASP A 65 -9.62 21.15 11.20
C ASP A 65 -9.88 21.39 9.71
N PHE A 66 -9.58 22.59 9.24
CA PHE A 66 -9.61 22.98 7.83
C PHE A 66 -8.18 23.02 7.29
N SER A 67 -7.94 22.24 6.23
CA SER A 67 -6.67 22.18 5.52
C SER A 67 -6.59 23.28 4.49
N TRP A 68 -5.45 23.96 4.40
CA TRP A 68 -5.23 25.02 3.44
C TRP A 68 -5.15 24.48 2.01
N ASP A 69 -5.82 25.14 1.07
CA ASP A 69 -5.91 24.66 -0.31
C ASP A 69 -4.56 24.71 -1.05
N ARG A 70 -3.65 25.61 -0.62
CA ARG A 70 -2.26 25.64 -1.11
C ARG A 70 -1.40 24.52 -0.54
N ASN A 71 -1.92 23.73 0.40
CA ASN A 71 -1.22 22.70 1.18
C ASN A 71 -0.08 23.27 2.05
N ARG A 72 1.01 23.71 1.42
CA ARG A 72 2.20 24.28 2.08
C ARG A 72 3.03 25.09 1.07
N LEU A 73 3.79 26.07 1.56
CA LEU A 73 4.76 26.85 0.77
C LEU A 73 6.16 26.80 1.43
N PHE A 74 7.19 27.04 0.63
CA PHE A 74 8.60 27.01 1.06
C PHE A 74 9.19 28.41 1.27
N ASP A 75 8.36 29.46 1.17
CA ASP A 75 8.76 30.85 1.45
C ASP A 75 8.01 31.36 2.69
N LYS A 76 8.75 31.52 3.78
CA LYS A 76 8.19 31.92 5.08
C LYS A 76 7.53 33.31 5.05
N PRO A 77 8.16 34.38 4.50
CA PRO A 77 7.54 35.71 4.47
C PRO A 77 6.20 35.74 3.72
N THR A 78 6.08 34.97 2.63
CA THR A 78 4.82 34.83 1.89
C THR A 78 3.73 34.19 2.75
N VAL A 79 4.04 33.12 3.50
CA VAL A 79 3.05 32.46 4.37
C VAL A 79 2.69 33.34 5.55
N GLU A 80 3.63 34.07 6.13
CA GLU A 80 3.37 35.04 7.20
C GLU A 80 2.43 36.15 6.73
N LEU A 81 2.65 36.72 5.54
CA LEU A 81 1.73 37.70 4.95
C LEU A 81 0.31 37.15 4.75
N LEU A 82 0.18 35.95 4.16
CA LEU A 82 -1.12 35.32 3.94
C LEU A 82 -1.81 34.97 5.27
N HIS A 83 -1.05 34.55 6.28
CA HIS A 83 -1.54 34.29 7.62
C HIS A 83 -2.06 35.57 8.29
N GLU A 84 -1.32 36.66 8.21
CA GLU A 84 -1.75 37.97 8.71
C GLU A 84 -3.07 38.41 8.06
N MET A 85 -3.21 38.26 6.74
CA MET A 85 -4.47 38.56 6.04
C MET A 85 -5.65 37.72 6.56
N CYS A 86 -5.43 36.43 6.85
CA CYS A 86 -6.47 35.58 7.47
C CYS A 86 -6.83 36.04 8.89
N VAL A 87 -5.84 36.44 9.69
CA VAL A 87 -6.03 36.91 11.07
C VAL A 87 -6.77 38.25 11.10
N GLU A 88 -6.43 39.18 10.20
CA GLU A 88 -7.08 40.49 10.07
C GLU A 88 -8.55 40.37 9.67
N GLU A 89 -8.88 39.46 8.75
CA GLU A 89 -10.28 39.20 8.35
C GLU A 89 -11.09 38.60 9.52
N GLY A 90 -10.52 37.64 10.25
CA GLY A 90 -11.07 37.09 11.50
C GLY A 90 -12.40 36.32 11.38
N ARG A 91 -13.03 36.27 10.20
CA ARG A 91 -14.26 35.52 9.91
C ARG A 91 -14.10 34.71 8.63
N ALA A 92 -14.38 33.42 8.73
CA ALA A 92 -14.42 32.53 7.60
C ALA A 92 -15.84 32.45 7.03
N THR A 93 -15.97 32.48 5.71
CA THR A 93 -17.24 32.25 5.02
C THR A 93 -17.27 30.84 4.45
N VAL A 94 -18.30 30.06 4.75
CA VAL A 94 -18.53 28.79 4.08
C VAL A 94 -18.97 29.06 2.65
N VAL A 95 -18.14 28.72 1.67
CA VAL A 95 -18.44 28.97 0.26
C VAL A 95 -19.14 27.80 -0.40
N ASN A 96 -18.91 26.58 0.09
CA ASN A 96 -19.50 25.39 -0.49
C ASN A 96 -19.59 24.25 0.55
N VAL A 97 -20.66 23.46 0.46
CA VAL A 97 -20.85 22.23 1.22
C VAL A 97 -21.34 21.16 0.26
N THR A 98 -20.49 20.18 -0.02
CA THR A 98 -20.79 19.09 -0.95
C THR A 98 -21.00 17.79 -0.20
N HIS A 99 -22.13 17.13 -0.45
CA HIS A 99 -22.40 15.76 -0.01
C HIS A 99 -22.38 14.83 -1.22
N SER A 100 -21.63 13.75 -1.13
CA SER A 100 -21.54 12.76 -2.22
C SER A 100 -21.51 11.33 -1.66
N PRO A 101 -22.12 10.36 -2.36
CA PRO A 101 -21.91 8.95 -2.04
C PRO A 101 -20.43 8.62 -2.11
N ALA A 102 -19.97 7.81 -1.17
CA ALA A 102 -18.60 7.29 -1.13
C ALA A 102 -18.66 5.77 -1.19
N THR A 103 -17.78 5.17 -1.97
CA THR A 103 -17.64 3.73 -2.08
C THR A 103 -16.20 3.36 -1.83
N LYS A 104 -15.98 2.38 -0.95
CA LYS A 104 -14.69 1.72 -0.84
C LYS A 104 -14.79 0.34 -1.47
N TYR A 105 -14.08 0.19 -2.56
CA TYR A 105 -14.13 -1.03 -3.36
C TYR A 105 -13.53 -2.21 -2.59
N LYS A 106 -14.21 -3.34 -2.66
CA LYS A 106 -13.69 -4.64 -2.26
C LYS A 106 -12.40 -4.98 -3.03
N PRO A 107 -11.53 -5.86 -2.47
CA PRO A 107 -10.28 -6.22 -3.13
C PRO A 107 -10.51 -6.86 -4.50
N LEU A 108 -9.55 -6.68 -5.41
CA LEU A 108 -9.48 -7.46 -6.63
C LEU A 108 -9.03 -8.89 -6.30
N PRO A 109 -9.40 -9.91 -7.10
CA PRO A 109 -8.89 -11.27 -6.94
C PRO A 109 -7.36 -11.33 -6.85
N LEU A 110 -6.88 -12.22 -5.98
CA LEU A 110 -5.50 -12.22 -5.51
C LEU A 110 -4.52 -12.80 -6.54
N SER A 111 -3.55 -12.01 -6.97
CA SER A 111 -2.40 -12.47 -7.77
C SER A 111 -1.20 -12.82 -6.87
N THR A 112 -0.16 -13.44 -7.44
CA THR A 112 1.09 -13.72 -6.69
C THR A 112 1.78 -12.46 -6.19
N VAL A 113 1.82 -11.42 -7.02
CA VAL A 113 2.42 -10.12 -6.65
C VAL A 113 1.64 -9.50 -5.49
N ASP A 114 0.31 -9.49 -5.57
CA ASP A 114 -0.53 -8.90 -4.52
C ASP A 114 -0.43 -9.68 -3.20
N MET A 115 -0.40 -11.02 -3.26
CA MET A 115 -0.19 -11.88 -2.09
C MET A 115 1.16 -11.60 -1.41
N THR A 116 2.26 -11.65 -2.17
CA THR A 116 3.61 -11.51 -1.61
C THR A 116 3.85 -10.11 -1.05
N LYS A 117 3.36 -9.05 -1.72
CA LYS A 117 3.38 -7.67 -1.20
C LYS A 117 2.62 -7.55 0.12
N PHE A 118 1.39 -8.07 0.15
CA PHE A 118 0.55 -8.00 1.34
C PHE A 118 1.19 -8.74 2.51
N VAL A 119 1.61 -9.99 2.30
CA VAL A 119 2.19 -10.85 3.35
C VAL A 119 3.49 -10.26 3.90
N SER A 120 4.36 -9.73 3.03
CA SER A 120 5.57 -9.02 3.46
C SER A 120 5.25 -7.81 4.33
N ARG A 121 4.34 -6.93 3.88
CA ARG A 121 3.99 -5.71 4.61
C ARG A 121 3.25 -5.99 5.92
N ARG A 122 2.27 -6.89 5.90
CA ARG A 122 1.33 -7.10 7.01
C ARG A 122 1.82 -8.11 8.04
N PHE A 123 2.46 -9.18 7.59
CA PHE A 123 2.88 -10.30 8.45
C PHE A 123 4.38 -10.36 8.67
N ARG A 124 5.17 -9.52 7.98
CA ARG A 124 6.64 -9.51 8.06
C ARG A 124 7.25 -10.87 7.68
N ILE A 125 6.60 -11.57 6.76
CA ILE A 125 7.07 -12.83 6.18
C ILE A 125 7.65 -12.51 4.80
N SER A 126 8.90 -12.89 4.54
CA SER A 126 9.54 -12.60 3.25
C SER A 126 8.78 -13.23 2.08
N SER A 127 8.88 -12.63 0.90
CA SER A 127 8.20 -13.12 -0.31
C SER A 127 8.60 -14.55 -0.64
N HIS A 128 9.87 -14.91 -0.45
CA HIS A 128 10.34 -16.28 -0.64
C HIS A 128 9.67 -17.26 0.33
N ARG A 129 9.59 -16.93 1.63
CA ARG A 129 8.91 -17.77 2.62
C ARG A 129 7.41 -17.85 2.35
N CYS A 130 6.79 -16.74 1.94
CA CYS A 130 5.39 -16.70 1.51
C CYS A 130 5.13 -17.69 0.37
N MET A 131 5.97 -17.68 -0.67
CA MET A 131 5.84 -18.60 -1.80
C MET A 131 6.02 -20.06 -1.40
N SER A 132 7.05 -20.38 -0.60
CA SER A 132 7.25 -21.75 -0.12
C SER A 132 6.06 -22.28 0.69
N ILE A 133 5.44 -21.43 1.52
CA ILE A 133 4.25 -21.79 2.30
C ILE A 133 3.03 -21.95 1.39
N ALA A 134 2.81 -21.03 0.45
CA ALA A 134 1.67 -21.09 -0.47
C ALA A 134 1.74 -22.34 -1.35
N GLU A 135 2.94 -22.75 -1.80
CA GLU A 135 3.18 -24.00 -2.53
C GLU A 135 2.87 -25.23 -1.68
N ALA A 136 3.28 -25.23 -0.40
CA ALA A 136 2.94 -26.31 0.52
C ALA A 136 1.43 -26.44 0.73
N LEU A 137 0.72 -25.32 0.87
CA LEU A 137 -0.74 -25.28 0.96
C LEU A 137 -1.42 -25.78 -0.32
N TYR A 138 -0.91 -25.40 -1.50
CA TYR A 138 -1.38 -25.90 -2.79
C TYR A 138 -1.18 -27.42 -2.92
N ASN A 139 0.01 -27.93 -2.59
CA ASN A 139 0.31 -29.38 -2.65
C ASN A 139 -0.59 -30.21 -1.72
N ARG A 140 -1.11 -29.59 -0.64
CA ARG A 140 -2.09 -30.19 0.27
C ARG A 140 -3.54 -30.03 -0.17
N GLY A 141 -3.79 -29.38 -1.31
CA GLY A 141 -5.14 -29.14 -1.86
C GLY A 141 -5.94 -28.09 -1.10
N LEU A 142 -5.29 -27.18 -0.36
CA LEU A 142 -5.97 -26.13 0.42
C LEU A 142 -6.16 -24.85 -0.39
N LEU A 143 -5.20 -24.49 -1.23
CA LEU A 143 -5.23 -23.31 -2.10
C LEU A 143 -5.11 -23.70 -3.57
N SER A 144 -5.52 -22.81 -4.47
CA SER A 144 -5.19 -22.90 -5.90
C SER A 144 -3.70 -22.63 -6.14
N TYR A 145 -3.25 -22.84 -7.37
CA TYR A 145 -1.84 -22.68 -7.73
C TYR A 145 -1.35 -21.24 -7.47
N PRO A 146 -0.29 -21.04 -6.65
CA PRO A 146 0.05 -19.72 -6.11
C PRO A 146 0.97 -18.89 -7.00
N ARG A 147 1.31 -19.37 -8.21
CA ARG A 147 2.10 -18.66 -9.23
C ARG A 147 1.20 -18.29 -10.40
N THR A 148 0.57 -17.13 -10.31
CA THR A 148 -0.36 -16.60 -11.30
C THR A 148 -0.34 -15.07 -11.30
N GLU A 149 -0.45 -14.49 -12.49
CA GLU A 149 -0.63 -13.04 -12.66
C GLU A 149 -2.13 -12.66 -12.76
N THR A 150 -2.99 -13.66 -12.87
CA THR A 150 -4.44 -13.52 -13.03
C THR A 150 -5.08 -12.87 -11.82
N ASN A 151 -5.79 -11.77 -12.04
CA ASN A 151 -6.55 -11.04 -11.01
C ASN A 151 -8.04 -10.91 -11.37
N LYS A 152 -8.57 -11.86 -12.13
CA LYS A 152 -9.99 -11.98 -12.46
C LYS A 152 -10.41 -13.45 -12.44
N PHE A 153 -11.54 -13.78 -11.82
CA PHE A 153 -12.06 -15.15 -11.86
C PHE A 153 -12.70 -15.44 -13.23
N PRO A 154 -12.52 -16.66 -13.79
CA PRO A 154 -13.21 -17.03 -15.03
C PRO A 154 -14.72 -17.16 -14.78
N PRO A 155 -15.59 -16.76 -15.73
CA PRO A 155 -17.04 -16.83 -15.55
C PRO A 155 -17.60 -18.24 -15.30
N THR A 156 -16.84 -19.27 -15.67
CA THR A 156 -17.22 -20.69 -15.53
C THR A 156 -16.98 -21.25 -14.13
N MET A 157 -16.30 -20.50 -13.24
CA MET A 157 -15.99 -20.97 -11.89
C MET A 157 -17.19 -20.78 -10.96
N ASP A 158 -17.58 -21.85 -10.26
CA ASP A 158 -18.66 -21.84 -9.27
C ASP A 158 -18.18 -21.27 -7.93
N LEU A 159 -18.06 -19.93 -7.89
CA LEU A 159 -17.66 -19.21 -6.68
C LEU A 159 -18.65 -19.40 -5.51
N PRO A 160 -19.98 -19.41 -5.71
CA PRO A 160 -20.93 -19.72 -4.64
C PRO A 160 -20.67 -21.07 -3.97
N ALA A 161 -20.33 -22.12 -4.72
CA ALA A 161 -19.98 -23.42 -4.14
C ALA A 161 -18.71 -23.36 -3.28
N LEU A 162 -17.68 -22.64 -3.72
CA LEU A 162 -16.46 -22.42 -2.93
C LEU A 162 -16.77 -21.67 -1.62
N VAL A 163 -17.60 -20.62 -1.69
CA VAL A 163 -18.09 -19.90 -0.50
C VAL A 163 -18.85 -20.84 0.45
N ALA A 164 -19.75 -21.68 -0.09
CA ALA A 164 -20.52 -22.65 0.68
C ALA A 164 -19.62 -23.64 1.46
N GLY A 165 -18.48 -24.02 0.88
CA GLY A 165 -17.47 -24.87 1.50
C GLY A 165 -16.86 -24.31 2.79
N HIS A 166 -16.98 -23.00 3.04
CA HIS A 166 -16.44 -22.34 4.24
C HIS A 166 -17.49 -22.05 5.32
N THR A 167 -18.76 -22.39 5.11
CA THR A 167 -19.87 -22.07 6.04
C THR A 167 -19.75 -22.73 7.41
N GLY A 168 -19.00 -23.84 7.51
CA GLY A 168 -18.74 -24.55 8.76
C GLY A 168 -17.54 -24.03 9.56
N HIS A 169 -16.76 -23.07 9.04
CA HIS A 169 -15.55 -22.61 9.70
C HIS A 169 -15.85 -21.76 10.94
N SER A 170 -15.10 -21.99 12.02
CA SER A 170 -15.32 -21.36 13.33
C SER A 170 -15.30 -19.82 13.32
N GLN A 171 -14.46 -19.20 12.49
CA GLN A 171 -14.24 -17.74 12.53
C GLN A 171 -14.97 -16.92 11.46
N TRP A 172 -15.32 -17.52 10.32
CA TRP A 172 -15.90 -16.81 9.18
C TRP A 172 -17.09 -17.55 8.56
N GLY A 173 -17.47 -18.71 9.10
CA GLY A 173 -18.59 -19.48 8.60
C GLY A 173 -19.90 -18.71 8.56
N GLN A 174 -20.16 -17.89 9.59
CA GLN A 174 -21.34 -17.00 9.60
C GLN A 174 -21.32 -15.99 8.45
N TYR A 175 -20.16 -15.43 8.11
CA TYR A 175 -20.04 -14.51 6.99
C TYR A 175 -20.25 -15.23 5.65
N ALA A 176 -19.66 -16.42 5.49
CA ALA A 176 -19.88 -17.26 4.31
C ALA A 176 -21.36 -17.67 4.15
N GLN A 177 -22.07 -17.95 5.25
CA GLN A 177 -23.52 -18.21 5.24
C GLN A 177 -24.31 -16.98 4.79
N HIS A 178 -23.95 -15.78 5.28
CA HIS A 178 -24.56 -14.53 4.84
C HIS A 178 -24.39 -14.31 3.33
N LEU A 179 -23.19 -14.58 2.78
CA LEU A 179 -22.98 -14.52 1.33
C LEU A 179 -23.90 -15.49 0.58
N GLY A 180 -24.05 -16.73 1.06
CA GLY A 180 -24.98 -17.71 0.48
C GLY A 180 -26.46 -17.30 0.56
N ASN A 181 -26.82 -16.46 1.53
CA ASN A 181 -28.19 -16.00 1.77
C ASN A 181 -28.47 -14.60 1.18
N GLY A 182 -27.88 -14.29 0.02
CA GLY A 182 -28.12 -13.05 -0.73
C GLY A 182 -27.09 -11.94 -0.53
N GLY A 183 -26.09 -12.12 0.34
CA GLY A 183 -24.96 -11.19 0.46
C GLY A 183 -23.88 -11.37 -0.61
N PHE A 184 -23.96 -12.40 -1.44
CA PHE A 184 -22.99 -12.67 -2.49
C PHE A 184 -23.07 -11.61 -3.60
N SER A 185 -21.91 -11.08 -3.97
CA SER A 185 -21.74 -10.21 -5.12
C SER A 185 -20.52 -10.67 -5.92
N ALA A 186 -20.70 -10.80 -7.24
CA ALA A 186 -19.66 -11.28 -8.14
C ALA A 186 -18.36 -10.46 -7.96
N PRO A 187 -17.18 -11.11 -7.87
CA PRO A 187 -15.92 -10.41 -7.75
C PRO A 187 -15.67 -9.40 -8.87
N ARG A 188 -15.07 -8.26 -8.50
CA ARG A 188 -14.62 -7.26 -9.46
C ARG A 188 -13.33 -7.75 -10.10
N GLY A 189 -13.38 -8.10 -11.39
CA GLY A 189 -12.19 -8.53 -12.13
C GLY A 189 -11.20 -7.38 -12.35
N GLY A 190 -9.91 -7.69 -12.23
CA GLY A 190 -8.84 -6.82 -12.71
C GLY A 190 -8.58 -6.98 -14.21
N ASN A 191 -7.44 -6.46 -14.65
CA ASN A 191 -7.05 -6.40 -16.06
C ASN A 191 -6.00 -7.45 -16.48
N ARG A 192 -5.55 -8.33 -15.56
CA ARG A 192 -4.50 -9.34 -15.81
C ARG A 192 -5.08 -10.75 -15.85
N ASP A 193 -4.59 -11.55 -16.78
CA ASP A 193 -5.01 -12.93 -17.00
C ASP A 193 -3.95 -13.69 -17.80
N ASP A 194 -3.31 -14.66 -17.14
CA ASP A 194 -2.27 -15.51 -17.72
C ASP A 194 -2.83 -16.63 -18.63
N GLN A 195 -4.16 -16.75 -18.75
CA GLN A 195 -4.87 -17.78 -19.52
C GLN A 195 -4.58 -19.22 -19.07
N ALA A 196 -3.95 -19.43 -17.92
CA ALA A 196 -3.54 -20.73 -17.42
C ALA A 196 -4.16 -21.04 -16.05
N HIS A 197 -4.07 -20.10 -15.12
CA HIS A 197 -4.47 -20.28 -13.74
C HIS A 197 -5.48 -19.21 -13.29
N PRO A 198 -6.51 -19.59 -12.51
CA PRO A 198 -7.36 -18.61 -11.85
C PRO A 198 -6.59 -17.88 -10.74
N PRO A 199 -7.12 -16.76 -10.21
CA PRO A 199 -6.56 -16.08 -9.04
C PRO A 199 -6.33 -17.03 -7.86
N ILE A 200 -5.44 -16.65 -6.93
CA ILE A 200 -5.15 -17.41 -5.71
C ILE A 200 -6.41 -17.40 -4.81
N HIS A 201 -6.97 -18.58 -4.54
CA HIS A 201 -8.20 -18.74 -3.76
C HIS A 201 -8.19 -20.03 -2.95
N PRO A 202 -9.00 -20.15 -1.87
CA PRO A 202 -9.11 -21.40 -1.14
C PRO A 202 -9.93 -22.43 -1.93
N VAL A 203 -9.44 -23.67 -1.94
CA VAL A 203 -10.09 -24.81 -2.60
C VAL A 203 -10.80 -25.69 -1.58
N LYS A 204 -10.27 -25.76 -0.36
CA LYS A 204 -10.83 -26.55 0.73
C LYS A 204 -10.73 -25.78 2.04
N CYS A 205 -11.79 -25.88 2.85
CA CYS A 205 -11.78 -25.34 4.21
C CYS A 205 -10.89 -26.19 5.14
N ALA A 206 -10.09 -25.51 5.95
CA ALA A 206 -9.23 -26.06 6.99
C ALA A 206 -9.26 -25.16 8.22
N GLU A 207 -9.11 -25.75 9.40
CA GLU A 207 -9.05 -25.08 10.70
C GLU A 207 -7.59 -24.83 11.13
N ARG A 208 -7.42 -23.99 12.17
CA ARG A 208 -6.10 -23.60 12.67
C ARG A 208 -5.20 -24.77 13.09
N ASN A 209 -5.79 -25.81 13.67
CA ASN A 209 -5.08 -27.00 14.15
C ASN A 209 -4.54 -27.89 13.02
N GLU A 210 -4.97 -27.68 11.77
CA GLU A 210 -4.45 -28.37 10.60
C GLU A 210 -3.20 -27.71 10.00
N MET A 211 -2.79 -26.54 10.52
CA MET A 211 -1.60 -25.82 10.06
C MET A 211 -0.35 -26.23 10.82
N GLN A 212 0.77 -26.35 10.11
CA GLN A 212 2.08 -26.70 10.65
C GLN A 212 2.61 -25.63 11.59
N ASN A 213 2.34 -24.35 11.29
CA ASN A 213 2.80 -23.23 12.08
C ASN A 213 1.92 -21.97 11.90
N ASN A 214 2.25 -20.92 12.65
CA ASN A 214 1.50 -19.67 12.64
C ASN A 214 1.57 -18.90 11.31
N ASP A 215 2.66 -19.01 10.56
CA ASP A 215 2.80 -18.30 9.29
C ASP A 215 1.96 -18.97 8.20
N GLU A 216 1.95 -20.31 8.17
CA GLU A 216 1.06 -21.08 7.29
C GLU A 216 -0.41 -20.72 7.54
N TRP A 217 -0.81 -20.68 8.82
CA TRP A 217 -2.15 -20.22 9.18
C TRP A 217 -2.43 -18.79 8.73
N ARG A 218 -1.54 -17.83 8.99
CA ARG A 218 -1.75 -16.42 8.63
C ARG A 218 -1.92 -16.24 7.13
N ILE A 219 -1.16 -16.97 6.32
CA ILE A 219 -1.26 -16.93 4.86
C ILE A 219 -2.57 -17.57 4.40
N TYR A 220 -2.92 -18.75 4.91
CA TYR A 220 -4.18 -19.42 4.58
C TYR A 220 -5.40 -18.57 4.97
N GLU A 221 -5.44 -18.07 6.22
CA GLU A 221 -6.51 -17.18 6.71
C GLU A 221 -6.63 -15.93 5.86
N PHE A 222 -5.51 -15.31 5.48
CA PHE A 222 -5.49 -14.16 4.60
C PHE A 222 -6.14 -14.47 3.25
N VAL A 223 -5.73 -15.56 2.58
CA VAL A 223 -6.28 -15.93 1.27
C VAL A 223 -7.78 -16.20 1.35
N VAL A 224 -8.25 -16.88 2.41
CA VAL A 224 -9.69 -17.13 2.62
C VAL A 224 -10.46 -15.84 2.84
N ARG A 225 -10.02 -14.98 3.77
CA ARG A 225 -10.69 -13.69 4.04
C ARG A 225 -10.69 -12.80 2.81
N HIS A 226 -9.61 -12.79 2.05
CA HIS A 226 -9.50 -12.05 0.80
C HIS A 226 -10.49 -12.55 -0.26
N PHE A 227 -10.60 -13.87 -0.42
CA PHE A 227 -11.57 -14.48 -1.32
C PHE A 227 -13.02 -14.16 -0.93
N LEU A 228 -13.39 -14.33 0.34
CA LEU A 228 -14.74 -14.01 0.82
C LEU A 228 -15.06 -12.51 0.67
N ALA A 229 -14.07 -11.64 0.86
CA ALA A 229 -14.20 -10.21 0.61
C ALA A 229 -14.44 -9.89 -0.88
N CYS A 230 -13.74 -10.57 -1.79
CA CYS A 230 -13.98 -10.45 -3.24
C CYS A 230 -15.42 -10.81 -3.62
N CYS A 231 -15.99 -11.83 -2.95
CA CYS A 231 -17.36 -12.31 -3.16
C CYS A 231 -18.43 -11.51 -2.40
N SER A 232 -18.06 -10.42 -1.71
CA SER A 232 -18.97 -9.56 -0.95
C SER A 232 -19.30 -8.27 -1.72
N GLU A 233 -20.14 -7.41 -1.15
CA GLU A 233 -20.39 -6.06 -1.65
C GLU A 233 -19.28 -5.06 -1.25
N ASP A 234 -19.14 -3.98 -2.02
CA ASP A 234 -18.30 -2.84 -1.67
C ASP A 234 -18.82 -2.14 -0.42
N ALA A 235 -17.94 -1.56 0.40
CA ALA A 235 -18.39 -0.75 1.53
C ALA A 235 -18.97 0.59 1.02
N ARG A 236 -20.08 1.03 1.62
CA ARG A 236 -20.80 2.26 1.22
C ARG A 236 -20.86 3.27 2.35
N GLY A 237 -20.75 4.54 1.99
CA GLY A 237 -20.73 5.65 2.92
C GLY A 237 -21.10 6.96 2.23
N ALA A 238 -20.96 8.05 2.96
CA ALA A 238 -21.16 9.40 2.45
C ALA A 238 -19.95 10.26 2.80
N LYS A 239 -19.43 10.99 1.80
CA LYS A 239 -18.38 11.99 1.96
C LYS A 239 -19.02 13.37 2.01
N THR A 240 -18.59 14.18 2.98
CA THR A 240 -18.91 15.59 3.08
C THR A 240 -17.64 16.41 2.86
N VAL A 241 -17.69 17.44 2.03
CA VAL A 241 -16.60 18.42 1.88
C VAL A 241 -17.16 19.79 2.21
N VAL A 242 -16.53 20.48 3.15
CA VAL A 242 -16.86 21.87 3.51
C VAL A 242 -15.69 22.74 3.10
N GLU A 243 -15.95 23.73 2.27
CA GLU A 243 -14.96 24.70 1.79
C GLU A 243 -15.27 26.07 2.38
N ILE A 244 -14.24 26.73 2.91
CA ILE A 244 -14.32 28.05 3.51
C ILE A 244 -13.33 29.00 2.85
N GLN A 245 -13.66 30.29 2.86
CA GLN A 245 -12.77 31.39 2.48
C GLN A 245 -12.48 32.26 3.69
N LEU A 246 -11.22 32.66 3.88
CA LEU A 246 -10.75 33.50 4.97
C LEU A 246 -9.54 34.33 4.50
N GLY A 247 -9.64 35.66 4.53
CA GLY A 247 -8.55 36.55 4.14
C GLY A 247 -8.07 36.38 2.68
N GLY A 248 -8.97 36.00 1.77
CA GLY A 248 -8.63 35.71 0.37
C GLY A 248 -8.03 34.31 0.12
N GLU A 249 -7.90 33.49 1.16
CA GLU A 249 -7.38 32.12 1.07
C GLU A 249 -8.47 31.07 1.29
N GLY A 250 -8.34 29.96 0.56
CA GLY A 250 -9.26 28.83 0.61
C GLY A 250 -8.80 27.71 1.54
N PHE A 251 -9.75 27.12 2.28
CA PHE A 251 -9.50 25.96 3.12
C PHE A 251 -10.64 24.96 3.01
N HIS A 252 -10.36 23.69 3.26
CA HIS A 252 -11.36 22.63 3.20
C HIS A 252 -11.28 21.63 4.35
N ALA A 253 -12.42 21.09 4.75
CA ALA A 253 -12.55 19.98 5.69
C ALA A 253 -13.26 18.80 5.01
N ASN A 254 -12.77 17.59 5.25
CA ASN A 254 -13.36 16.35 4.74
C ASN A 254 -14.01 15.56 5.87
N GLY A 255 -15.23 15.10 5.64
CA GLY A 255 -15.98 14.18 6.48
C GLY A 255 -16.30 12.88 5.76
N LEU A 256 -16.42 11.80 6.53
CA LEU A 256 -16.83 10.50 6.02
C LEU A 256 -17.67 9.77 7.08
N ILE A 257 -18.82 9.25 6.66
CA ILE A 257 -19.67 8.35 7.44
C ILE A 257 -19.77 7.04 6.68
N VAL A 258 -19.47 5.92 7.34
CA VAL A 258 -19.66 4.58 6.78
C VAL A 258 -21.06 4.10 7.13
N HIS A 259 -21.86 3.79 6.12
CA HIS A 259 -23.23 3.29 6.28
C HIS A 259 -23.27 1.77 6.26
N GLU A 260 -22.55 1.16 5.32
CA GLU A 260 -22.50 -0.29 5.10
C GLU A 260 -21.03 -0.74 5.04
N LYS A 261 -20.62 -1.61 5.96
CA LYS A 261 -19.24 -2.12 6.02
C LYS A 261 -18.97 -3.21 4.98
N ASN A 262 -19.96 -4.07 4.72
CA ASN A 262 -19.92 -5.12 3.70
C ASN A 262 -18.63 -5.95 3.77
N TYR A 263 -17.76 -5.93 2.75
CA TYR A 263 -16.51 -6.71 2.76
C TYR A 263 -15.58 -6.40 3.95
N LEU A 264 -15.67 -5.22 4.57
CA LEU A 264 -14.83 -4.83 5.71
C LEU A 264 -15.11 -5.67 6.97
N ASP A 265 -16.29 -6.30 7.07
CA ASP A 265 -16.61 -7.15 8.23
C ASP A 265 -15.86 -8.49 8.20
N ILE A 266 -15.47 -8.99 7.01
CA ILE A 266 -14.64 -10.20 6.87
C ILE A 266 -13.15 -9.88 6.69
N TYR A 267 -12.85 -8.76 6.03
CA TYR A 267 -11.51 -8.37 5.61
C TYR A 267 -10.86 -7.40 6.60
N THR A 268 -10.50 -7.93 7.77
CA THR A 268 -9.93 -7.17 8.91
C THR A 268 -8.57 -6.52 8.65
N TYR A 269 -8.02 -6.72 7.46
CA TYR A 269 -6.77 -6.12 7.02
C TYR A 269 -6.94 -4.73 6.42
N ASP A 270 -8.19 -4.34 6.17
CA ASP A 270 -8.53 -3.05 5.61
C ASP A 270 -9.49 -2.30 6.51
N THR A 271 -9.33 -0.98 6.60
CA THR A 271 -10.11 -0.13 7.51
C THR A 271 -10.67 1.05 6.76
N TRP A 272 -11.94 1.37 6.99
CA TRP A 272 -12.56 2.57 6.48
C TRP A 272 -13.21 3.30 7.63
N THR A 273 -12.55 4.37 8.07
CA THR A 273 -12.98 5.20 9.17
C THR A 273 -12.87 6.64 8.74
N GLY A 274 -13.69 7.49 9.34
CA GLY A 274 -13.64 8.90 9.12
C GLY A 274 -14.47 9.63 10.17
N THR A 275 -14.44 10.95 10.07
CA THR A 275 -15.11 11.81 11.02
C THR A 275 -16.38 12.35 10.39
N GLN A 276 -17.51 12.24 11.09
CA GLN A 276 -18.68 13.03 10.76
C GLN A 276 -18.41 14.50 11.11
N LEU A 277 -18.54 15.37 10.11
CA LEU A 277 -18.47 16.81 10.31
C LEU A 277 -19.80 17.32 10.92
N PRO A 278 -19.76 18.33 11.81
CA PRO A 278 -20.93 19.09 12.19
C PRO A 278 -21.62 19.71 10.95
N PRO A 279 -22.92 20.03 11.02
CA PRO A 279 -23.65 20.57 9.87
C PRO A 279 -23.19 21.98 9.52
N PHE A 280 -22.68 22.23 8.31
CA PHE A 280 -22.36 23.57 7.78
C PHE A 280 -23.34 24.00 6.70
N GLU A 281 -23.62 25.29 6.62
CA GLU A 281 -24.50 25.88 5.61
C GLU A 281 -23.72 26.82 4.69
N ALA A 282 -24.05 26.82 3.40
CA ALA A 282 -23.44 27.76 2.46
C ALA A 282 -23.76 29.21 2.85
N ASN A 283 -22.76 30.10 2.71
CA ASN A 283 -22.76 31.50 3.15
C ASN A 283 -22.76 31.70 4.67
N GLU A 284 -22.64 30.63 5.47
CA GLU A 284 -22.49 30.76 6.92
C GLU A 284 -21.17 31.46 7.27
N GLN A 285 -21.25 32.38 8.23
CA GLN A 285 -20.09 33.05 8.80
C GLN A 285 -19.64 32.30 10.06
N CYS A 286 -18.39 31.86 10.08
CA CYS A 286 -17.79 31.17 11.20
C CYS A 286 -16.63 31.97 11.77
N THR A 287 -16.53 32.08 13.10
CA THR A 287 -15.33 32.61 13.76
C THR A 287 -14.34 31.46 13.97
N PRO A 288 -13.13 31.51 13.36
CA PRO A 288 -12.07 30.56 13.67
C PRO A 288 -11.76 30.57 15.17
N THR A 289 -11.62 29.38 15.74
CA THR A 289 -11.10 29.18 17.10
C THR A 289 -9.59 29.34 17.14
N SER A 290 -8.89 28.91 16.08
CA SER A 290 -7.48 29.23 15.86
C SER A 290 -7.17 29.37 14.37
N ILE A 291 -6.15 30.17 14.07
CA ILE A 291 -5.54 30.35 12.76
C ILE A 291 -4.03 30.25 13.01
N ASP A 292 -3.48 29.06 12.83
CA ASP A 292 -2.12 28.73 13.25
C ASP A 292 -1.19 28.67 12.02
N LEU A 293 -0.05 29.35 12.09
CA LEU A 293 1.05 29.15 11.15
C LEU A 293 1.86 27.95 11.64
N THR A 294 1.88 26.89 10.84
CA THR A 294 2.60 25.65 11.14
C THR A 294 3.89 25.58 10.33
N GLU A 295 4.95 25.09 10.96
CA GLU A 295 6.25 24.82 10.33
C GLU A 295 6.46 23.31 10.25
N GLY A 296 6.99 22.86 9.11
CA GLY A 296 7.42 21.48 8.91
C GLY A 296 8.70 21.43 8.10
N GLN A 297 9.26 20.23 8.00
CA GLN A 297 10.46 19.98 7.23
C GLN A 297 10.26 18.72 6.38
N THR A 298 10.61 18.79 5.10
CA THR A 298 10.52 17.63 4.20
C THR A 298 11.44 16.52 4.69
N GLN A 299 10.99 15.27 4.57
CA GLN A 299 11.77 14.10 4.97
C GLN A 299 12.24 13.33 3.74
N PRO A 300 13.42 12.69 3.78
CA PRO A 300 13.85 11.79 2.71
C PRO A 300 12.85 10.65 2.55
N PRO A 301 12.77 10.02 1.36
CA PRO A 301 11.96 8.82 1.19
C PRO A 301 12.46 7.70 2.12
N PRO A 302 11.60 6.81 2.61
CA PRO A 302 12.07 5.66 3.38
C PRO A 302 12.87 4.69 2.48
N LEU A 303 13.71 3.86 3.10
CA LEU A 303 14.30 2.71 2.43
C LEU A 303 13.22 1.80 1.83
N LEU A 304 13.56 1.03 0.79
CA LEU A 304 12.61 0.10 0.18
C LEU A 304 12.32 -1.05 1.13
N SER A 305 11.06 -1.24 1.51
CA SER A 305 10.63 -2.55 2.03
C SER A 305 10.62 -3.59 0.90
N GLU A 306 10.54 -4.87 1.25
CA GLU A 306 10.41 -5.93 0.25
C GLU A 306 9.13 -5.80 -0.59
N ALA A 307 8.02 -5.34 0.01
CA ALA A 307 6.80 -5.02 -0.74
C ALA A 307 7.00 -3.87 -1.76
N ASP A 308 7.82 -2.87 -1.42
CA ASP A 308 8.11 -1.75 -2.33
C ASP A 308 9.06 -2.17 -3.45
N LEU A 309 10.00 -3.08 -3.15
CA LEU A 309 10.91 -3.65 -4.14
C LEU A 309 10.14 -4.54 -5.13
N ILE A 310 9.23 -5.40 -4.65
CA ILE A 310 8.32 -6.19 -5.51
C ILE A 310 7.49 -5.27 -6.38
N GLU A 311 6.93 -4.19 -5.83
CA GLU A 311 6.15 -3.23 -6.61
C GLU A 311 6.98 -2.53 -7.69
N LYS A 312 8.24 -2.18 -7.40
CA LYS A 312 9.15 -1.64 -8.41
C LYS A 312 9.47 -2.65 -9.50
N MET A 313 9.76 -3.90 -9.13
CA MET A 313 10.03 -4.97 -10.09
C MET A 313 8.83 -5.22 -11.02
N ASP A 314 7.61 -5.32 -10.48
CA ASP A 314 6.36 -5.46 -11.24
C ASP A 314 6.13 -4.29 -12.19
N ARG A 315 6.26 -3.05 -11.68
CA ARG A 315 6.06 -1.83 -12.49
C ARG A 315 7.04 -1.72 -13.66
N HIS A 316 8.27 -2.20 -13.48
CA HIS A 316 9.31 -2.16 -14.51
C HIS A 316 9.39 -3.46 -15.32
N GLY A 317 8.48 -4.41 -15.13
CA GLY A 317 8.40 -5.62 -15.95
C GLY A 317 9.59 -6.57 -15.78
N ILE A 318 10.22 -6.62 -14.60
CA ILE A 318 11.31 -7.56 -14.32
C ILE A 318 10.93 -8.56 -13.22
N GLY A 319 11.39 -9.80 -13.35
CA GLY A 319 11.03 -10.87 -12.41
C GLY A 319 9.58 -11.34 -12.57
N THR A 320 9.03 -11.28 -13.78
CA THR A 320 7.73 -11.83 -14.18
C THR A 320 7.65 -13.34 -13.92
N ASP A 321 6.49 -13.95 -14.15
CA ASP A 321 6.26 -15.40 -13.93
C ASP A 321 6.53 -15.82 -12.48
N ALA A 322 6.14 -14.94 -11.55
CA ALA A 322 6.32 -15.12 -10.11
C ALA A 322 7.79 -15.32 -9.66
N THR A 323 8.80 -14.81 -10.39
CA THR A 323 10.22 -15.02 -10.05
C THR A 323 10.84 -13.92 -9.17
N MET A 324 10.13 -12.82 -8.90
CA MET A 324 10.66 -11.67 -8.12
C MET A 324 11.28 -12.09 -6.77
N HIS A 325 10.63 -13.01 -6.04
CA HIS A 325 11.08 -13.48 -4.74
C HIS A 325 12.45 -14.19 -4.79
N GLU A 326 12.77 -14.88 -5.88
CA GLU A 326 14.05 -15.56 -6.09
C GLU A 326 15.17 -14.54 -6.31
N HIS A 327 14.92 -13.50 -7.09
CA HIS A 327 15.90 -12.43 -7.35
C HIS A 327 16.17 -11.61 -6.10
N ILE A 328 15.13 -11.27 -5.33
CA ILE A 328 15.27 -10.59 -4.03
C ILE A 328 16.09 -11.44 -3.07
N LYS A 329 15.77 -12.73 -2.94
CA LYS A 329 16.56 -13.67 -2.12
C LYS A 329 18.01 -13.74 -2.59
N THR A 330 18.25 -13.78 -3.90
CA THR A 330 19.62 -13.85 -4.44
C THR A 330 20.43 -12.60 -4.07
N VAL A 331 19.85 -11.41 -4.11
CA VAL A 331 20.51 -10.16 -3.67
C VAL A 331 20.91 -10.25 -2.19
N GLN A 332 20.07 -10.84 -1.33
CA GLN A 332 20.36 -11.05 0.09
C GLN A 332 21.42 -12.13 0.33
N ASP A 333 21.28 -13.30 -0.30
CA ASP A 333 22.21 -14.42 -0.15
C ASP A 333 23.63 -14.06 -0.60
N ARG A 334 23.75 -13.15 -1.58
CA ARG A 334 25.02 -12.60 -2.06
C ARG A 334 25.55 -11.43 -1.23
N GLN A 335 24.84 -11.05 -0.17
CA GLN A 335 25.20 -9.96 0.73
C GLN A 335 25.39 -8.62 0.03
N TYR A 336 24.63 -8.36 -1.05
CA TYR A 336 24.63 -7.06 -1.74
C TYR A 336 23.69 -6.06 -1.09
N ALA A 337 22.64 -6.55 -0.44
CA ALA A 337 21.79 -5.77 0.44
C ALA A 337 21.35 -6.63 1.61
N GLN A 338 21.02 -5.97 2.72
CA GLN A 338 20.50 -6.60 3.92
C GLN A 338 19.23 -5.88 4.36
N GLN A 339 18.32 -6.61 4.99
CA GLN A 339 17.16 -6.00 5.64
C GLN A 339 17.56 -5.52 7.03
N ASP A 340 17.15 -4.30 7.40
CA ASP A 340 17.25 -3.80 8.76
C ASP A 340 16.18 -4.43 9.67
N ALA A 341 16.16 -4.03 10.95
CA ALA A 341 15.21 -4.55 11.94
C ALA A 341 13.74 -4.26 11.56
N GLN A 342 13.48 -3.27 10.71
CA GLN A 342 12.15 -2.90 10.22
C GLN A 342 11.77 -3.62 8.92
N GLY A 343 12.68 -4.45 8.38
CA GLY A 343 12.50 -5.21 7.14
C GLY A 343 12.76 -4.39 5.88
N ALA A 344 13.41 -3.24 5.99
CA ALA A 344 13.75 -2.39 4.85
C ALA A 344 15.18 -2.65 4.36
N PHE A 345 15.39 -2.58 3.05
CA PHE A 345 16.67 -2.90 2.41
C PHE A 345 17.67 -1.74 2.54
N ARG A 346 18.86 -2.08 3.07
CA ARG A 346 20.07 -1.26 3.01
C ARG A 346 21.09 -1.96 2.10
N PRO A 347 21.67 -1.28 1.11
CA PRO A 347 22.75 -1.87 0.34
C PRO A 347 24.02 -2.00 1.21
N THR A 348 24.86 -2.99 0.92
CA THR A 348 26.20 -3.09 1.52
C THR A 348 27.20 -2.28 0.70
N ASP A 349 28.38 -2.00 1.25
CA ASP A 349 29.46 -1.32 0.51
C ASP A 349 29.80 -2.05 -0.79
N LEU A 350 29.78 -3.39 -0.77
CA LEU A 350 29.95 -4.22 -1.96
C LEU A 350 28.82 -3.99 -2.97
N GLY A 351 27.55 -3.99 -2.52
CA GLY A 351 26.41 -3.74 -3.39
C GLY A 351 26.44 -2.36 -4.05
N VAL A 352 26.75 -1.32 -3.26
CA VAL A 352 26.93 0.05 -3.76
C VAL A 352 28.09 0.11 -4.77
N GLY A 353 29.25 -0.47 -4.42
CA GLY A 353 30.42 -0.48 -5.29
C GLY A 353 30.18 -1.20 -6.62
N LEU A 354 29.43 -2.30 -6.62
CA LEU A 354 29.07 -3.03 -7.84
C LEU A 354 28.14 -2.21 -8.74
N VAL A 355 27.09 -1.59 -8.17
CA VAL A 355 26.16 -0.75 -8.93
C VAL A 355 26.88 0.46 -9.51
N LYS A 356 27.56 1.25 -8.68
CA LYS A 356 28.27 2.45 -9.13
C LYS A 356 29.41 2.13 -10.10
N GLY A 357 30.11 1.01 -9.89
CA GLY A 357 31.18 0.56 -10.77
C GLY A 357 30.70 0.20 -12.18
N LEU A 358 29.51 -0.40 -12.31
CA LEU A 358 28.93 -0.74 -13.62
C LEU A 358 28.11 0.40 -14.24
N GLN A 359 27.65 1.39 -13.44
CA GLN A 359 27.03 2.61 -13.96
C GLN A 359 27.98 3.46 -14.82
N VAL A 360 29.31 3.26 -14.73
CA VAL A 360 30.28 3.91 -15.63
C VAL A 360 29.99 3.62 -17.11
N TYR A 361 29.39 2.46 -17.42
CA TYR A 361 28.99 2.11 -18.79
C TYR A 361 27.74 2.87 -19.28
N ALA A 362 27.01 3.57 -18.40
CA ALA A 362 25.87 4.40 -18.80
C ALA A 362 26.29 5.49 -19.81
N ASN A 363 27.51 6.02 -19.67
CA ASN A 363 28.10 6.98 -20.62
C ASN A 363 28.35 6.38 -22.02
N GLN A 364 28.33 5.05 -22.14
CA GLN A 364 28.42 4.30 -23.40
C GLN A 364 27.03 3.88 -23.93
N GLY A 365 25.95 4.41 -23.33
CA GLY A 365 24.57 4.19 -23.75
C GLY A 365 23.87 2.99 -23.10
N ILE A 366 24.51 2.30 -22.14
CA ILE A 366 23.94 1.13 -21.47
C ILE A 366 24.12 1.25 -19.95
N ASP A 367 23.03 1.42 -19.21
CA ASP A 367 23.04 1.33 -17.75
C ASP A 367 22.53 -0.05 -17.29
N LEU A 368 23.46 -0.92 -16.90
CA LEU A 368 23.13 -2.28 -16.44
C LEU A 368 22.36 -2.28 -15.12
N SER A 369 22.43 -1.20 -14.32
CA SER A 369 21.70 -1.10 -13.05
C SER A 369 20.21 -0.78 -13.26
N LYS A 370 19.83 -0.36 -14.47
CA LYS A 370 18.44 -0.06 -14.83
C LYS A 370 17.73 -1.29 -15.38
N PRO A 371 16.40 -1.39 -15.18
CA PRO A 371 15.65 -2.59 -15.55
C PRO A 371 15.39 -2.72 -17.05
N ASP A 372 15.62 -1.68 -17.86
CA ASP A 372 15.16 -1.57 -19.25
C ASP A 372 15.63 -2.73 -20.13
N VAL A 373 16.92 -3.08 -20.05
CA VAL A 373 17.49 -4.19 -20.84
C VAL A 373 16.87 -5.53 -20.44
N ARG A 374 16.58 -5.74 -19.16
CA ARG A 374 15.99 -6.98 -18.66
C ARG A 374 14.51 -7.07 -19.03
N ALA A 375 13.78 -5.97 -19.00
CA ALA A 375 12.36 -5.93 -19.34
C ALA A 375 12.09 -6.23 -20.82
N MET A 376 13.10 -6.04 -21.69
CA MET A 376 13.03 -6.37 -23.12
C MET A 376 13.38 -7.84 -23.44
N MET A 377 13.92 -8.59 -22.48
CA MET A 377 14.31 -10.00 -22.63
C MET A 377 13.17 -10.92 -22.22
#